data_AF-A0A5J4QWN5-F1
#
_entry.id   AF-A0A5J4QWN5-F1
#
_cell.length_a   1.000
_cell.length_b   1.000
_cell.length_c   1.000
_cell.angle_alpha   90.00
_cell.angle_beta   90.00
_cell.angle_gamma   90.00
#
_symmetry.space_group_name_H-M   'P 1'
#
loop_
_entity.id
_entity.type
_entity.pdbx_description
1 polymer ?
#
loop_
_entity_poly.entity_id
_entity_poly.type
_entity_poly.pdbx_seq_one_letter_code
_entity_poly.pdbx_strand_id
1 'polypeptide(L)'
;LLKVVLRLAELGYGLEKLGVLISGVERLKRHKDAQLRNVAENKLQILYSQGIIQSPVSTITSKDVIICELEEQIRRKISEIGTKELEKQNLATELWRFKEEKEKVEELNQKLKIEVDQLKKEKDRHRYAYAKNREHKGSIDRTNIPMFDSDMDLRGSFSSSSFSSSFQSYALSSIGSTIAIISKDPEDIE
;
A
#
# COMPACT_ATOMS: atom_id res chain seq x y z
N LEU A 1 -30.54 -32.45 47.88
CA LEU A 1 -30.32 -32.73 46.44
C LEU A 1 -31.41 -33.61 45.82
N LEU A 2 -31.65 -34.84 46.31
CA LEU A 2 -32.64 -35.77 45.72
C LEU A 2 -34.08 -35.22 45.64
N LYS A 3 -34.52 -34.48 46.68
CA LYS A 3 -35.82 -33.77 46.69
C LYS A 3 -35.93 -32.65 45.65
N VAL A 4 -34.80 -32.02 45.30
CA VAL A 4 -34.74 -30.93 44.31
C VAL A 4 -34.88 -31.51 42.90
N VAL A 5 -34.22 -32.64 42.63
CA VAL A 5 -34.36 -33.39 41.38
C VAL A 5 -35.81 -33.85 41.16
N LEU A 6 -36.49 -34.28 42.22
CA LEU A 6 -37.90 -34.68 42.22
C LEU A 6 -38.85 -33.53 41.80
N ARG A 7 -38.73 -32.37 42.45
CA ARG A 7 -39.53 -31.17 42.15
C ARG A 7 -39.32 -30.67 40.72
N LEU A 8 -38.07 -30.73 40.22
CA LEU A 8 -37.77 -30.34 38.85
C LEU A 8 -38.35 -31.33 37.85
N ALA A 9 -38.25 -32.64 38.11
CA ALA A 9 -38.82 -33.68 37.25
C ALA A 9 -40.35 -33.58 37.10
N GLU A 10 -41.06 -33.20 38.16
CA GLU A 10 -42.52 -32.97 38.15
C GLU A 10 -42.93 -31.74 37.33
N LEU A 11 -42.04 -30.75 37.20
CA LEU A 11 -42.33 -29.47 36.54
C LEU A 11 -42.07 -29.50 35.01
N GLY A 12 -41.45 -30.55 34.48
CA GLY A 12 -41.35 -30.81 33.03
C GLY A 12 -40.50 -29.84 32.21
N TYR A 13 -39.92 -28.78 32.78
CA TYR A 13 -39.11 -27.80 32.06
C TYR A 13 -37.60 -27.94 32.39
N GLY A 14 -36.76 -28.03 31.36
CA GLY A 14 -35.30 -27.87 31.45
C GLY A 14 -34.54 -29.07 32.05
N LEU A 15 -35.09 -30.27 31.96
CA LEU A 15 -34.54 -31.48 32.58
C LEU A 15 -33.48 -32.18 31.73
N GLU A 16 -33.20 -31.73 30.49
CA GLU A 16 -32.21 -32.39 29.63
C GLU A 16 -30.81 -32.38 30.26
N LYS A 17 -30.49 -31.34 31.03
CA LYS A 17 -29.22 -31.24 31.78
C LYS A 17 -29.08 -32.28 32.89
N LEU A 18 -30.18 -32.88 33.36
CA LEU A 18 -30.15 -33.98 34.34
C LEU A 18 -29.65 -35.29 33.72
N GLY A 19 -29.53 -35.38 32.39
CA GLY A 19 -28.96 -36.54 31.70
C GLY A 19 -27.53 -36.89 32.15
N VAL A 20 -26.79 -35.93 32.73
CA VAL A 20 -25.46 -36.15 33.32
C VAL A 20 -25.53 -37.06 34.57
N LEU A 21 -26.64 -36.97 35.33
CA LEU A 21 -26.84 -37.73 36.57
C LEU A 21 -27.22 -39.18 36.33
N ILE A 22 -27.68 -39.54 35.12
CA ILE A 22 -28.11 -40.90 34.77
C ILE A 22 -27.02 -41.93 35.09
N SER A 23 -25.77 -41.63 34.73
CA SER A 23 -24.63 -42.51 35.03
C SER A 23 -24.42 -42.77 36.53
N GLY A 24 -24.69 -41.77 37.38
CA GLY A 24 -24.62 -41.90 38.83
C GLY A 24 -25.78 -42.72 39.39
N VAL A 25 -26.98 -42.51 38.87
CA VAL A 25 -28.19 -43.25 39.31
C VAL A 25 -28.13 -44.72 38.86
N GLU A 26 -27.58 -45.03 37.68
CA GLU A 26 -27.35 -46.41 37.24
C GLU A 26 -26.38 -47.18 38.13
N ARG A 27 -25.38 -46.50 38.72
CA ARG A 27 -24.49 -47.10 39.72
C ARG A 27 -25.24 -47.41 41.02
N LEU A 28 -26.15 -46.53 41.44
CA LEU A 28 -26.98 -46.73 42.64
C LEU A 28 -27.96 -47.90 42.49
N LYS A 29 -28.43 -48.20 41.27
CA LYS A 29 -29.23 -49.41 40.98
C LYS A 29 -28.46 -50.71 41.28
N ARG A 30 -27.12 -50.70 41.25
CA ARG A 30 -26.28 -51.87 41.56
C ARG A 30 -25.91 -51.99 43.04
N HIS A 31 -26.46 -51.13 43.90
CA HIS A 31 -26.15 -51.12 45.32
C HIS A 31 -26.86 -52.27 46.07
N LYS A 32 -26.26 -52.75 47.17
CA LYS A 32 -26.79 -53.87 47.98
C LYS A 32 -28.08 -53.51 48.72
N ASP A 33 -28.26 -52.23 49.05
CA ASP A 33 -29.46 -51.70 49.70
C ASP A 33 -30.69 -51.76 48.77
N ALA A 34 -31.73 -52.47 49.20
CA ALA A 34 -32.98 -52.65 48.46
C ALA A 34 -33.79 -51.36 48.34
N GLN A 35 -33.79 -50.49 49.36
CA GLN A 35 -34.50 -49.21 49.29
C GLN A 35 -33.83 -48.29 48.28
N LEU A 36 -32.50 -48.19 48.33
CA LEU A 36 -31.73 -47.34 47.42
C LEU A 36 -31.85 -47.79 45.96
N ARG A 37 -31.84 -49.12 45.73
CA ARG A 37 -32.04 -49.72 44.41
C ARG A 37 -33.43 -49.43 43.84
N ASN A 38 -34.49 -49.61 44.63
CA ASN A 38 -35.86 -49.29 44.21
C ASN A 38 -36.04 -47.80 43.90
N VAL A 39 -35.44 -46.92 44.71
CA VAL A 39 -35.47 -45.48 44.45
C VAL A 39 -34.72 -45.13 43.16
N ALA A 40 -33.53 -45.72 42.94
CA ALA A 40 -32.76 -45.51 41.72
C ALA A 40 -33.50 -45.99 40.47
N GLU A 41 -34.15 -47.15 40.55
CA GLU A 41 -34.91 -47.75 39.43
C GLU A 41 -36.15 -46.91 39.05
N ASN A 42 -36.94 -46.50 40.04
CA ASN A 42 -38.05 -45.56 39.82
C ASN A 42 -37.59 -44.24 39.20
N LYS A 43 -36.42 -43.74 39.60
CA LYS A 43 -35.89 -42.47 39.10
C LYS A 43 -35.38 -42.59 37.67
N LEU A 44 -34.68 -43.67 37.33
CA LEU A 44 -34.29 -43.94 35.95
C LEU A 44 -35.50 -44.09 35.04
N GLN A 45 -36.55 -44.78 35.51
CA GLN A 45 -37.78 -44.94 34.75
C GLN A 45 -38.46 -43.60 34.46
N ILE A 46 -38.54 -42.70 35.46
CA ILE A 46 -39.09 -41.35 35.26
C ILE A 46 -38.24 -40.57 34.24
N LEU A 47 -36.91 -40.55 34.40
CA LEU A 47 -36.00 -39.84 33.50
C LEU A 47 -36.11 -40.33 32.05
N TYR A 48 -36.12 -41.64 31.84
CA TYR A 48 -36.27 -42.22 30.51
C TYR A 48 -37.67 -42.02 29.92
N SER A 49 -38.73 -42.07 30.73
CA SER A 49 -40.11 -41.79 30.27
C SER A 49 -40.30 -40.35 29.81
N GLN A 50 -39.50 -39.42 30.34
CA GLN A 50 -39.45 -38.03 29.93
C GLN A 50 -38.50 -37.78 28.74
N GLY A 51 -37.93 -38.84 28.14
CA GLY A 51 -37.00 -38.72 27.01
C GLY A 51 -35.62 -38.18 27.37
N ILE A 52 -35.29 -38.07 28.67
CA ILE A 52 -33.98 -37.61 29.13
C ILE A 52 -33.00 -38.77 29.00
N ILE A 53 -32.14 -38.69 28.00
CA ILE A 53 -31.10 -39.69 27.73
C ILE A 53 -29.77 -39.26 28.35
N GLN A 54 -28.86 -40.22 28.52
CA GLN A 54 -27.54 -39.95 29.05
C GLN A 54 -26.84 -38.91 28.17
N SER A 55 -26.54 -37.76 28.77
CA SER A 55 -25.89 -36.68 28.05
C SER A 55 -24.49 -37.13 27.61
N PRO A 56 -24.13 -37.03 26.32
CA PRO A 56 -22.80 -37.40 25.86
C PRO A 56 -21.77 -36.42 26.42
N VAL A 57 -21.10 -36.84 27.48
CA VAL A 57 -19.96 -36.13 28.12
C VAL A 57 -18.79 -35.92 27.12
N SER A 58 -18.76 -36.65 26.00
CA SER A 58 -17.76 -36.53 24.94
C SER A 58 -17.81 -35.25 24.11
N THR A 59 -18.88 -34.45 24.20
CA THR A 59 -19.04 -33.22 23.40
C THR A 59 -18.35 -32.00 24.00
N ILE A 60 -17.82 -32.09 25.22
CA ILE A 60 -17.14 -30.95 25.87
C ILE A 60 -15.72 -30.80 25.31
N THR A 61 -14.96 -31.90 25.25
CA THR A 61 -13.60 -31.92 24.69
C THR A 61 -13.55 -31.58 23.19
N SER A 62 -14.58 -31.93 22.42
CA SER A 62 -14.64 -31.55 21.00
C SER A 62 -14.97 -30.08 20.79
N LYS A 63 -15.80 -29.48 21.66
CA LYS A 63 -16.09 -28.04 21.63
C LYS A 63 -14.87 -27.21 22.00
N ASP A 64 -14.09 -27.64 22.99
CA ASP A 64 -12.89 -26.92 23.42
C ASP A 64 -11.84 -26.87 22.29
N VAL A 65 -11.65 -27.96 21.55
CA VAL A 65 -10.76 -27.99 20.37
C VAL A 65 -11.25 -27.05 19.26
N ILE A 66 -12.56 -27.03 18.99
CA ILE A 66 -13.16 -26.11 18.00
C ILE A 66 -12.99 -24.65 18.44
N ILE A 67 -13.15 -24.36 19.73
CA ILE A 67 -12.97 -23.01 20.28
C ILE A 67 -11.51 -22.58 20.09
N CYS A 68 -10.53 -23.41 20.44
CA CYS A 68 -9.12 -23.08 20.26
C CYS A 68 -8.76 -22.82 18.78
N GLU A 69 -9.31 -23.61 17.85
CA GLU A 69 -9.09 -23.41 16.41
C GLU A 69 -9.71 -22.08 15.93
N LEU A 70 -10.92 -21.74 16.39
CA LEU A 70 -11.57 -20.47 16.05
C LEU A 70 -10.80 -19.27 16.63
N GLU A 71 -10.32 -19.36 17.86
CA GLU A 71 -9.51 -18.31 18.50
C GLU A 71 -8.20 -18.07 17.74
N GLU A 72 -7.55 -19.15 17.28
CA GLU A 72 -6.33 -19.06 16.47
C GLU A 72 -6.59 -18.42 15.10
N GLN A 73 -7.68 -18.78 14.43
CA GLN A 73 -8.07 -18.14 13.17
C GLN A 73 -8.38 -16.65 13.33
N ILE A 74 -9.07 -16.27 14.41
CA ILE A 74 -9.34 -14.87 14.75
C ILE A 74 -8.02 -14.12 14.95
N ARG A 75 -7.07 -14.71 15.70
CA ARG A 75 -5.75 -14.10 15.95
C ARG A 75 -4.98 -13.84 14.66
N ARG A 76 -4.96 -14.81 13.75
CA ARG A 76 -4.32 -14.66 12.42
C ARG A 76 -4.98 -13.57 11.59
N LYS A 77 -6.31 -13.53 11.55
CA LYS A 77 -7.05 -12.49 10.82
C LYS A 77 -6.81 -11.09 11.37
N ILE A 78 -6.75 -10.94 12.70
CA ILE A 78 -6.42 -9.65 13.33
C ILE A 78 -5.01 -9.21 12.93
N SER A 79 -4.04 -10.14 12.92
CA SER A 79 -2.68 -9.84 12.47
C SER A 79 -2.64 -9.40 11.01
N GLU A 80 -3.35 -10.09 10.12
CA GLU A 80 -3.43 -9.75 8.70
C GLU A 80 -4.11 -8.39 8.45
N ILE A 81 -5.16 -8.07 9.21
CA ILE A 81 -5.80 -6.75 9.16
C ILE A 81 -4.81 -5.68 9.60
N GLY A 82 -4.02 -5.94 10.64
CA GLY A 82 -2.99 -5.02 11.12
C GLY A 82 -1.93 -4.69 10.07
N THR A 83 -1.43 -5.70 9.35
CA THR A 83 -0.45 -5.48 8.27
C THR A 83 -1.05 -4.70 7.11
N LYS A 84 -2.27 -5.04 6.69
CA LYS A 84 -2.97 -4.34 5.59
C LYS A 84 -3.28 -2.88 5.92
N GLU A 85 -3.62 -2.56 7.16
CA GLU A 85 -3.86 -1.17 7.56
C GLU A 85 -2.56 -0.36 7.57
N LEU A 86 -1.44 -0.95 7.98
CA LEU A 86 -0.13 -0.31 7.89
C LEU A 86 0.28 -0.05 6.43
N GLU A 87 0.12 -1.02 5.54
CA GLU A 87 0.40 -0.86 4.10
C GLU A 87 -0.43 0.27 3.49
N LYS A 88 -1.73 0.34 3.84
CA LYS A 88 -2.63 1.41 3.40
C LYS A 88 -2.17 2.79 3.87
N GLN A 89 -1.71 2.91 5.12
CA GLN A 89 -1.16 4.18 5.63
C GLN A 89 0.13 4.58 4.90
N ASN A 90 0.99 3.62 4.57
CA ASN A 90 2.21 3.87 3.80
C ASN A 90 1.88 4.34 2.38
N LEU A 91 0.94 3.66 1.69
CA LEU A 91 0.49 4.07 0.36
C LEU A 91 -0.13 5.48 0.37
N ALA A 92 -0.95 5.81 1.37
CA ALA A 92 -1.54 7.14 1.49
C ALA A 92 -0.45 8.22 1.62
N THR A 93 0.60 7.94 2.40
CA THR A 93 1.74 8.84 2.57
C THR A 93 2.53 9.02 1.26
N GLU A 94 2.77 7.93 0.52
CA GLU A 94 3.44 7.98 -0.78
C GLU A 94 2.65 8.74 -1.83
N LEU A 95 1.34 8.50 -1.91
CA LEU A 95 0.44 9.22 -2.81
C LEU A 95 0.45 10.72 -2.54
N TRP A 96 0.49 11.11 -1.27
CA TRP A 96 0.58 12.53 -0.89
C TRP A 96 1.89 13.16 -1.37
N ARG A 97 3.03 12.49 -1.16
CA ARG A 97 4.34 12.96 -1.65
C ARG A 97 4.37 13.07 -3.18
N PHE A 98 3.86 12.07 -3.89
CA PHE A 98 3.80 12.07 -5.34
C PHE A 98 2.94 13.23 -5.87
N LYS A 99 1.85 13.57 -5.18
CA LYS A 99 1.00 14.71 -5.53
C LYS A 99 1.76 16.03 -5.39
N GLU A 100 2.51 16.23 -4.30
CA GLU A 100 3.34 17.43 -4.13
C GLU A 100 4.44 17.54 -5.19
N GLU A 101 5.10 16.44 -5.52
CA GLU A 101 6.13 16.41 -6.56
C GLU A 101 5.54 16.73 -7.94
N LYS A 102 4.37 16.16 -8.25
CA LYS A 102 3.66 16.44 -9.49
C LYS A 102 3.30 17.93 -9.61
N GLU A 103 2.82 18.55 -8.53
CA GLU A 103 2.49 19.98 -8.51
C GLU A 103 3.73 20.85 -8.77
N LYS A 104 4.86 20.55 -8.11
CA LYS A 104 6.13 21.24 -8.37
C LYS A 104 6.60 21.11 -9.81
N VAL A 105 6.46 19.92 -10.40
CA VAL A 105 6.81 19.68 -11.80
C VAL A 105 5.89 20.47 -12.74
N GLU A 106 4.59 20.50 -12.47
CA GLU A 106 3.62 21.30 -13.25
C GLU A 106 3.93 22.80 -13.19
N GLU A 107 4.28 23.33 -12.02
CA GLU A 107 4.71 24.73 -11.88
C GLU A 107 5.98 25.05 -12.69
N LEU A 108 7.00 24.18 -12.61
CA LEU A 108 8.23 24.35 -13.38
C LEU A 108 7.96 24.29 -14.88
N ASN A 109 7.08 23.38 -15.32
CA ASN A 109 6.72 23.25 -16.72
C ASN A 109 5.97 24.49 -17.24
N GLN A 110 5.08 25.08 -16.43
CA GLN A 110 4.43 26.35 -16.78
C GLN A 110 5.44 27.50 -16.92
N LYS A 111 6.39 27.61 -15.98
CA LYS A 111 7.47 28.62 -16.05
C LYS A 111 8.30 28.45 -17.32
N LEU A 112 8.71 27.22 -17.61
CA LEU A 112 9.50 26.90 -18.81
C LEU A 112 8.74 27.24 -20.10
N LYS A 113 7.43 26.98 -20.16
CA LYS A 113 6.60 27.33 -21.30
C LYS A 113 6.61 28.83 -21.59
N ILE A 114 6.49 29.65 -20.54
CA ILE A 114 6.55 31.12 -20.66
C ILE A 114 7.93 31.56 -21.18
N GLU A 115 9.01 31.00 -20.63
CA GLU A 115 10.38 31.33 -21.04
C GLU A 115 10.64 30.96 -22.51
N VAL A 116 10.22 29.77 -22.95
CA VAL A 116 10.31 29.34 -24.34
C VAL A 116 9.55 30.29 -25.27
N ASP A 117 8.35 30.72 -24.90
CA ASP A 117 7.56 31.67 -25.69
C ASP A 117 8.24 33.05 -25.79
N GLN A 118 8.89 33.51 -24.71
CA GLN A 118 9.67 34.75 -24.71
C GLN A 118 10.90 34.64 -25.61
N LEU A 119 11.66 33.56 -25.50
CA LEU A 119 12.84 33.31 -26.34
C LEU A 119 12.46 33.20 -27.82
N LYS A 120 11.31 32.60 -28.14
CA LYS A 120 10.79 32.53 -29.51
C LYS A 120 10.53 33.93 -30.07
N LYS A 121 9.86 34.80 -29.29
CA LYS A 121 9.64 36.21 -29.68
C LYS A 121 10.96 36.95 -29.86
N GLU A 122 11.94 36.76 -28.98
CA GLU A 122 13.24 37.42 -29.07
C GLU A 122 14.03 36.97 -30.31
N LYS A 123 14.04 35.67 -30.58
CA LYS A 123 14.65 35.10 -31.78
C LYS A 123 14.03 35.70 -33.05
N ASP A 124 12.70 35.83 -33.11
CA ASP A 124 12.01 36.41 -34.26
C ASP A 124 12.32 37.91 -34.42
N ARG A 125 12.44 38.66 -33.31
CA ARG A 125 12.92 40.06 -33.31
C ARG A 125 14.33 40.19 -33.87
N HIS A 126 15.26 39.37 -33.39
CA HIS A 126 16.64 39.37 -33.89
C HIS A 126 16.72 39.02 -35.37
N ARG A 127 15.93 38.03 -35.83
CA ARG A 127 15.86 37.65 -37.25
C ARG A 127 15.39 38.82 -38.11
N TYR A 128 14.36 39.55 -37.67
CA TYR A 128 13.85 40.73 -38.37
C TYR A 128 14.88 41.87 -38.41
N ALA A 129 15.52 42.17 -37.26
CA ALA A 129 16.56 43.20 -37.19
C ALA A 129 17.75 42.90 -38.10
N TYR A 130 18.18 41.62 -38.14
CA TYR A 130 19.26 41.19 -39.03
C TYR A 130 18.89 41.35 -40.51
N ALA A 131 17.68 40.97 -40.90
CA ALA A 131 17.18 41.15 -42.27
C ALA A 131 17.15 42.64 -42.66
N LYS A 132 16.58 43.51 -41.81
CA LYS A 132 16.53 44.95 -42.03
C LYS A 132 17.92 45.57 -42.18
N ASN A 133 18.88 45.18 -41.34
CA ASN A 133 20.26 45.67 -41.42
C ASN A 133 20.99 45.19 -42.69
N ARG A 134 20.67 43.99 -43.18
CA ARG A 134 21.21 43.47 -44.45
C ARG A 134 20.69 44.27 -45.64
N GLU A 135 19.40 44.62 -45.64
CA GLU A 135 18.81 45.49 -46.67
C GLU A 135 19.42 46.89 -46.66
N HIS A 136 19.61 47.50 -45.48
CA HIS A 136 20.26 48.81 -45.36
C HIS A 136 21.72 48.78 -45.85
N LYS A 137 22.48 47.71 -45.59
CA LYS A 137 23.85 47.56 -46.13
C LYS A 137 23.89 47.31 -47.63
N GLY A 138 22.86 46.67 -48.19
CA GLY A 138 22.71 46.46 -49.63
C GLY A 138 22.28 47.71 -50.39
N SER A 139 21.61 48.65 -49.71
CA SER A 139 21.15 49.92 -50.29
C SER A 139 22.09 51.10 -50.09
N ILE A 140 23.24 50.92 -49.42
CA ILE A 140 24.29 51.95 -49.39
C ILE A 140 24.90 51.99 -50.79
N ASP A 141 24.53 53.02 -51.52
CA ASP A 141 25.11 53.37 -52.80
C ASP A 141 26.63 53.56 -52.59
N ARG A 142 27.45 52.65 -53.13
CA ARG A 142 28.91 52.62 -52.96
C ARG A 142 29.62 53.73 -53.75
N THR A 143 28.91 54.78 -54.12
CA THR A 143 29.37 55.81 -55.06
C THR A 143 30.25 56.88 -54.43
N ASN A 144 30.52 56.85 -53.11
CA ASN A 144 31.45 57.80 -52.46
C ASN A 144 32.26 57.18 -51.30
N ILE A 145 32.99 56.09 -51.56
CA ILE A 145 34.07 55.68 -50.66
C ILE A 145 35.34 56.38 -51.17
N PRO A 146 35.91 57.37 -50.45
CA PRO A 146 37.24 57.87 -50.79
C PRO A 146 38.23 56.71 -50.65
N MET A 147 38.96 56.40 -51.74
CA MET A 147 40.09 55.47 -51.67
C MET A 147 41.12 56.07 -50.71
N PHE A 148 41.22 55.47 -49.53
CA PHE A 148 42.29 55.77 -48.58
C PHE A 148 43.49 54.91 -49.02
N ASP A 149 44.56 55.56 -49.45
CA ASP A 149 45.81 54.90 -49.81
C ASP A 149 46.29 54.06 -48.64
N SER A 150 46.52 52.79 -48.93
CA SER A 150 46.81 51.75 -47.96
C SER A 150 48.29 51.75 -47.63
N ASP A 151 48.71 52.59 -46.69
CA ASP A 151 50.00 52.47 -45.98
C ASP A 151 49.89 53.17 -44.62
N MET A 152 49.26 52.48 -43.66
CA MET A 152 49.35 52.81 -42.24
C MET A 152 49.68 51.52 -41.49
N ASP A 153 50.93 51.39 -41.07
CA ASP A 153 51.45 50.34 -40.19
C ASP A 153 50.66 50.34 -38.86
N LEU A 154 49.62 49.51 -38.78
CA LEU A 154 48.90 49.22 -37.54
C LEU A 154 49.54 48.04 -36.80
N ARG A 155 50.81 48.20 -36.38
CA ARG A 155 51.36 47.41 -35.26
C ARG A 155 50.77 47.93 -33.94
N GLY A 156 49.46 47.76 -33.79
CA GLY A 156 48.75 47.91 -32.53
C GLY A 156 48.66 46.55 -31.84
N SER A 157 49.30 46.44 -30.69
CA SER A 157 49.37 45.25 -29.85
C SER A 157 48.02 44.56 -29.66
N PHE A 158 47.90 43.32 -30.13
CA PHE A 158 46.87 42.40 -29.66
C PHE A 158 47.26 41.90 -28.27
N SER A 159 46.68 42.48 -27.23
CA SER A 159 46.66 41.85 -25.91
C SER A 159 45.71 40.66 -25.98
N SER A 160 46.26 39.46 -26.15
CA SER A 160 45.55 38.20 -25.95
C SER A 160 45.18 38.08 -24.47
N SER A 161 43.94 38.42 -24.10
CA SER A 161 43.39 38.05 -22.80
C SER A 161 43.08 36.55 -22.82
N SER A 162 43.92 35.77 -22.16
CA SER A 162 43.69 34.37 -21.86
C SER A 162 42.41 34.22 -21.05
N PHE A 163 41.33 33.74 -21.65
CA PHE A 163 40.17 33.26 -20.90
C PHE A 163 40.55 31.91 -20.27
N SER A 164 40.87 31.94 -18.98
CA SER A 164 41.12 30.75 -18.16
C SER A 164 39.79 30.04 -17.89
N SER A 165 39.51 28.96 -18.61
CA SER A 165 38.42 28.03 -18.28
C SER A 165 38.91 27.06 -17.20
N SER A 166 38.58 27.33 -15.94
CA SER A 166 38.73 26.35 -14.86
C SER A 166 37.62 25.31 -14.98
N PHE A 167 37.78 24.33 -15.88
CA PHE A 167 36.91 23.16 -15.95
C PHE A 167 37.36 22.16 -14.89
N GLN A 168 36.66 22.13 -13.76
CA GLN A 168 36.89 21.13 -12.72
C GLN A 168 36.20 19.84 -13.16
N SER A 169 36.99 18.93 -13.76
CA SER A 169 36.52 17.59 -14.12
C SER A 169 36.39 16.74 -12.86
N TYR A 170 35.16 16.37 -12.51
CA TYR A 170 34.94 15.31 -11.54
C TYR A 170 35.15 13.98 -12.25
N ALA A 171 36.19 13.25 -11.82
CA ALA A 171 36.43 11.87 -12.26
C ALA A 171 35.29 10.98 -11.73
N LEU A 172 34.41 10.53 -12.62
CA LEU A 172 33.48 9.43 -12.32
C LEU A 172 34.28 8.12 -12.33
N SER A 173 34.86 7.78 -11.16
CA SER A 173 35.40 6.45 -10.92
C SER A 173 34.25 5.45 -10.80
N SER A 174 34.02 4.73 -11.90
CA SER A 174 33.58 3.34 -11.99
C SER A 174 33.21 2.64 -10.68
N ILE A 175 31.91 2.56 -10.37
CA ILE A 175 31.29 1.39 -9.74
C ILE A 175 29.99 1.14 -10.51
N GLY A 176 29.91 -0.04 -11.11
CA GLY A 176 29.01 -0.36 -12.21
C GLY A 176 27.52 -0.25 -11.88
N SER A 177 26.77 0.21 -12.89
CA SER A 177 25.42 -0.27 -13.12
C SER A 177 25.10 -0.11 -14.60
N THR A 178 25.00 -1.25 -15.28
CA THR A 178 24.58 -1.37 -16.67
C THR A 178 23.14 -0.87 -16.80
N ILE A 179 22.92 0.31 -17.37
CA ILE A 179 21.58 0.74 -17.80
C ILE A 179 21.38 0.22 -19.22
N ALA A 180 20.61 -0.86 -19.35
CA ALA A 180 20.09 -1.32 -20.64
C ALA A 180 19.06 -0.30 -21.15
N ILE A 181 19.37 0.40 -22.23
CA ILE A 181 18.42 1.25 -22.95
C ILE A 181 17.56 0.33 -23.82
N ILE A 182 16.39 -0.07 -23.33
CA ILE A 182 15.36 -0.72 -24.15
C ILE A 182 14.70 0.39 -24.97
N SER A 183 15.13 0.51 -26.23
CA SER A 183 14.42 1.27 -27.26
C SER A 183 13.19 0.45 -27.68
N LYS A 184 11.99 0.98 -27.46
CA LYS A 184 10.77 0.49 -28.11
C LYS A 184 10.24 1.61 -28.99
N ASP A 185 10.15 1.31 -30.28
CA ASP A 185 9.46 2.10 -31.30
C ASP A 185 7.95 2.17 -31.01
N PRO A 186 7.24 3.24 -31.46
CA PRO A 186 5.84 3.44 -31.17
C PRO A 186 4.96 3.10 -32.38
N GLU A 187 4.73 1.82 -32.65
CA GLU A 187 3.54 1.37 -33.39
C GLU A 187 3.07 0.05 -32.78
N ASP A 188 1.74 -0.07 -32.60
CA ASP A 188 0.96 -1.19 -32.05
C ASP A 188 0.29 -0.92 -30.69
N ILE A 189 -0.76 -0.09 -30.73
CA ILE A 189 -1.96 -0.30 -29.91
C ILE A 189 -3.17 -0.10 -30.84
N GLU A 190 -4.03 -1.13 -30.87
CA GLU A 190 -5.26 -1.32 -31.66
C GLU A 190 -6.19 -0.11 -31.80
#